data_AF-A0A7Z9Y5J4-F1
#
_entry.id   AF-A0A7Z9Y5J4-F1
#
_cell.length_a   1.000
_cell.length_b   1.000
_cell.length_c   1.000
_cell.angle_alpha   90.00
_cell.angle_beta   90.00
_cell.angle_gamma   90.00
#
_symmetry.space_group_name_H-M   'P 1'
#
loop_
_entity.id
_entity.type
_entity.pdbx_description
1 polymer ?
#
loop_
_entity_poly.entity_id
_entity_poly.type
_entity_poly.pdbx_seq_one_letter_code
_entity_poly.pdbx_strand_id
1 'polypeptide(L)' 'MTRFCLIGPTYPYRGGIAHYTTLLARHLREEGHEVLLLSFSRQYPNW' A
#
# COMPACT_ATOMS: atom_id res chain seq x y z
N MET A 1 5.61 1.61 18.75
CA MET A 1 4.57 2.11 17.83
C MET A 1 5.18 3.19 16.97
N THR A 2 5.16 3.02 15.64
CA THR A 2 5.81 3.93 14.68
C THR A 2 4.81 4.28 13.58
N ARG A 3 4.94 5.46 12.98
CA ARG A 3 4.09 5.92 11.88
C ARG A 3 4.82 5.72 10.56
N PHE A 4 4.21 5.02 9.62
CA PHE A 4 4.71 4.81 8.26
C PHE A 4 3.78 5.45 7.22
N CYS A 5 4.37 6.04 6.19
CA CYS A 5 3.67 6.43 4.97
C CYS A 5 4.22 5.60 3.82
N LEU A 6 3.36 4.75 3.24
CA LEU A 6 3.68 3.92 2.09
C LEU A 6 3.01 4.52 0.86
N ILE A 7 3.81 4.80 -0.16
CA ILE A 7 3.36 5.37 -1.43
C ILE A 7 3.72 4.39 -2.55
N GLY A 8 2.71 3.91 -3.28
CA GLY A 8 2.93 3.05 -4.43
C GLY A 8 1.64 2.42 -4.96
N PRO A 9 1.71 1.68 -6.08
CA PRO A 9 0.64 0.81 -6.50
C PRO A 9 0.26 -0.13 -5.35
N THR A 10 -1.02 -0.31 -5.08
CA THR A 10 -1.54 -1.26 -4.09
C THR A 10 -2.81 -1.89 -4.64
N TYR A 11 -3.42 -2.81 -3.89
CA TYR A 11 -4.75 -3.29 -4.19
C TYR A 11 -5.67 -2.07 -4.44
N PRO A 12 -6.40 -2.05 -5.57
CA PRO A 12 -6.72 -3.24 -6.35
C PRO A 12 -5.83 -3.49 -7.60
N TYR A 13 -4.86 -2.62 -7.92
CA TYR A 13 -3.96 -2.77 -9.08
C TYR A 13 -3.21 -4.11 -9.11
N ARG A 14 -2.85 -4.57 -10.31
CA ARG A 14 -2.16 -5.85 -10.54
C ARG A 14 -0.64 -5.68 -10.63
N GLY A 15 0.08 -6.78 -10.41
CA GLY A 15 1.54 -6.87 -10.54
C GLY A 15 2.26 -7.01 -9.20
N GLY A 16 3.54 -7.38 -9.26
CA GLY A 16 4.35 -7.68 -8.07
C GLY A 16 4.45 -6.50 -7.11
N ILE A 17 4.61 -5.27 -7.63
CA ILE A 17 4.68 -4.06 -6.80
C ILE A 17 3.39 -3.88 -5.99
N ALA A 18 2.23 -3.90 -6.66
CA ALA A 18 0.95 -3.75 -5.98
C ALA A 18 0.70 -4.85 -4.94
N HIS A 19 1.10 -6.08 -5.24
CA HIS A 19 1.02 -7.20 -4.30
C HIS A 19 1.87 -6.95 -3.05
N TYR A 20 3.16 -6.65 -3.21
CA TYR A 20 4.08 -6.50 -2.07
C TYR A 20 3.87 -5.21 -1.28
N THR A 21 3.50 -4.10 -1.91
CA THR A 21 3.13 -2.87 -1.19
C THR A 21 1.90 -3.10 -0.30
N THR A 22 0.91 -3.87 -0.78
CA THR A 22 -0.27 -4.25 0.01
C THR A 22 0.09 -5.15 1.18
N LEU A 23 0.92 -6.18 0.95
CA LEU A 23 1.38 -7.09 2.01
C LEU A 23 2.21 -6.38 3.07
N LEU A 24 3.13 -5.48 2.67
CA LEU A 24 3.92 -4.70 3.60
C LEU A 24 3.04 -3.82 4.50
N ALA A 25 2.06 -3.12 3.91
CA ALA A 25 1.13 -2.30 4.67
C ALA A 25 0.31 -3.13 5.66
N ARG A 26 -0.10 -4.34 5.25
CA ARG A 26 -0.82 -5.28 6.10
C ARG A 26 0.04 -5.75 7.28
N HIS A 27 1.26 -6.25 7.03
CA HIS A 27 2.12 -6.76 8.10
C HIS A 27 2.55 -5.67 9.08
N LEU A 28 2.85 -4.46 8.60
CA LEU A 28 3.16 -3.33 9.50
C LEU A 28 1.98 -2.99 10.42
N ARG A 29 0.74 -3.08 9.93
CA ARG A 29 -0.46 -2.89 10.78
C ARG A 29 -0.65 -4.04 11.77
N GLU A 30 -0.40 -5.29 11.35
CA GLU A 30 -0.47 -6.48 12.20
C GLU A 30 0.55 -6.40 13.37
N GLU A 31 1.73 -5.83 13.13
CA GLU A 31 2.76 -5.54 14.16
C GLU A 31 2.42 -4.31 15.04
N GLY A 32 1.25 -3.69 14.85
CA GLY A 32 0.78 -2.57 15.70
C GLY A 32 1.31 -1.19 15.30
N HIS A 33 1.81 -1.01 14.07
CA HIS A 33 2.20 0.29 13.54
C HIS A 33 1.02 1.04 12.90
N GLU A 34 1.09 2.37 12.91
CA GLU A 34 0.15 3.21 12.17
C GLU A 34 0.65 3.36 10.73
N VAL A 35 -0.17 2.98 9.75
CA VAL A 35 0.23 2.95 8.34
C VAL A 35 -0.77 3.71 7.48
N LEU A 36 -0.32 4.83 6.93
CA LEU A 36 -0.98 5.52 5.83
C LEU A 36 -0.51 4.89 4.51
N LEU A 37 -1.46 4.38 3.73
CA LEU A 37 -1.20 3.75 2.43
C LEU A 37 -1.84 4.61 1.34
N LEU A 38 -1.03 5.12 0.43
CA LEU A 38 -1.44 6.00 -0.66
C LEU A 38 -1.10 5.37 -2.02
N SER A 39 -2.04 5.48 -2.95
CA SER A 39 -1.85 5.02 -4.33
C SER A 39 -2.15 6.10 -5.36
N PHE A 40 -1.77 5.84 -6.61
CA PHE A 40 -1.89 6.79 -7.71
C PHE A 40 -3.17 6.53 -8.51
N SER A 41 -4.24 7.29 -8.28
CA SER A 41 -5.47 7.16 -9.09
C SER A 41 -5.29 7.65 -10.53
N ARG A 42 -4.50 8.72 -10.74
CA ARG A 42 -4.27 9.29 -12.08
C ARG A 42 -3.45 8.41 -13.00
N GLN A 43 -2.58 7.56 -12.47
CA GLN A 43 -1.78 6.62 -13.26
C GLN A 43 -2.60 5.40 -13.72
N TYR A 44 -3.73 5.13 -13.05
CA TYR A 44 -4.61 4.00 -13.32
C TYR A 44 -6.08 4.48 -13.38
N PRO A 45 -6.44 5.34 -14.36
CA PRO A 45 -7.73 6.04 -14.37
C PRO A 45 -8.96 5.14 -14.65
N ASN A 46 -8.75 3.95 -15.20
CA ASN A 46 -9.80 3.00 -15.59
C ASN A 46 -9.73 1.67 -14.82
N TRP A 47 -8.97 1.66 -13.74
CA TRP A 47 -8.84 0.53 -12.85
C TRP A 47 -9.71 0.82 -11.62
#